data_AF-A0A1B6IA28-F1
#
_entry.id   AF-A0A1B6IA28-F1
#
_cell.length_a   1.000
_cell.length_b   1.000
_cell.length_c   1.000
_cell.angle_alpha   90.00
_cell.angle_beta   90.00
_cell.angle_gamma   90.00
#
_symmetry.space_group_name_H-M   'P 1'
#
loop_
_entity.id
_entity.type
_entity.pdbx_description
1 polymer ?
#
loop_
_entity_poly.entity_id
_entity_poly.type
_entity_poly.pdbx_seq_one_letter_code
_entity_poly.pdbx_strand_id
1 'polypeptide(L)'
;AHPSSSAPDSQSRQQQFLQKVGQGIQDSDNIVVDVSAEFQGQNKAQYVATIAVATSSVSAKSRFLMFAEKNPVNSNKQGKMYVAAESSMPIVPAMNYKQALNADPTSYFNAELAFDDAKVQLKGKMQQSQARRQYLNNYPLAQKCQQQMQQGNTVLYACRNVTLQANVFDNFKMSVHYDKIPSYWRNVTYKAYAALRYAAYQYVSEDIISVQNPSNQIYFEANLAPNLRTLNFTMATPLLNAKVQNLSPPRYIQPFVWWHPQYTSFEMYANNIFKGQQFPTCVVDNNWAQTFDNKSYPIKLGKCWHAMFHYTPKEDPTSSESTNDYDEDEISILVQEASSSNEKE
;
A
#
# COMPACT_ATOMS: atom_id res chain seq x y z
N ALA A 1 -19.59 -4.84 -8.03
CA ALA A 1 -19.41 -3.72 -8.98
C ALA A 1 -20.35 -3.82 -10.19
N HIS A 2 -21.64 -4.09 -9.99
CA HIS A 2 -22.59 -4.15 -11.11
C HIS A 2 -22.95 -2.74 -11.60
N PRO A 3 -22.77 -2.45 -12.91
CA PRO A 3 -23.05 -1.15 -13.47
C PRO A 3 -24.55 -0.92 -13.68
N SER A 4 -24.97 0.34 -13.64
CA SER A 4 -26.30 0.79 -14.04
C SER A 4 -26.51 0.75 -15.57
N SER A 5 -25.42 0.76 -16.35
CA SER A 5 -25.43 0.78 -17.81
C SER A 5 -24.13 0.21 -18.38
N SER A 6 -24.25 -0.54 -19.47
CA SER A 6 -23.12 -1.03 -20.28
C SER A 6 -22.85 -0.17 -21.52
N ALA A 7 -23.59 0.92 -21.72
CA ALA A 7 -23.38 1.80 -22.86
C ALA A 7 -22.04 2.55 -22.77
N PRO A 8 -21.37 2.80 -23.90
CA PRO A 8 -20.23 3.73 -23.95
C PRO A 8 -20.58 5.10 -23.36
N ASP A 9 -19.61 5.74 -22.73
CA ASP A 9 -19.69 7.10 -22.15
C ASP A 9 -20.90 7.36 -21.23
N SER A 10 -21.27 6.35 -20.43
CA SER A 10 -22.45 6.41 -19.58
C SER A 10 -22.21 7.22 -18.30
N GLN A 11 -22.66 8.48 -18.26
CA GLN A 11 -22.60 9.33 -17.05
C GLN A 11 -23.25 8.68 -15.83
N SER A 12 -24.37 7.97 -16.02
CA SER A 12 -25.06 7.25 -14.94
C SER A 12 -24.21 6.14 -14.30
N ARG A 13 -23.31 5.51 -15.07
CA ARG A 13 -22.38 4.50 -14.55
C ARG A 13 -21.25 5.18 -13.78
N GLN A 14 -20.71 6.28 -14.32
CA GLN A 14 -19.66 7.06 -13.67
C GLN A 14 -20.12 7.56 -12.29
N GLN A 15 -21.29 8.18 -12.21
CA GLN A 15 -21.87 8.66 -10.94
C GLN A 15 -22.14 7.50 -9.96
N GLN A 16 -22.69 6.38 -10.46
CA GLN A 16 -22.94 5.21 -9.63
C GLN A 16 -21.64 4.66 -9.02
N PHE A 17 -20.57 4.55 -9.81
CA PHE A 17 -19.27 4.07 -9.34
C PHE A 17 -18.64 5.04 -8.35
N LEU A 18 -18.71 6.35 -8.62
CA LEU A 18 -18.21 7.40 -7.73
C LEU A 18 -18.89 7.36 -6.36
N GLN A 19 -20.21 7.18 -6.32
CA GLN A 19 -20.96 7.06 -5.06
C GLN A 19 -20.68 5.75 -4.33
N LYS A 20 -20.71 4.61 -5.05
CA LYS A 20 -20.52 3.29 -4.44
C LYS A 20 -19.12 3.10 -3.89
N VAL A 21 -18.10 3.67 -4.52
CA VAL A 21 -16.72 3.46 -4.08
C VAL A 21 -16.46 4.13 -2.73
N GLY A 22 -16.95 5.35 -2.51
CA GLY A 22 -16.78 6.08 -1.24
C GLY A 22 -17.76 5.72 -0.12
N GLN A 23 -18.81 4.96 -0.42
CA GLN A 23 -19.89 4.69 0.56
C GLN A 23 -19.37 4.06 1.87
N GLY A 24 -19.61 4.74 3.00
CA GLY A 24 -19.18 4.25 4.32
C GLY A 24 -17.69 4.42 4.61
N ILE A 25 -16.98 5.22 3.81
CA ILE A 25 -15.61 5.68 4.06
C ILE A 25 -15.70 7.16 4.42
N GLN A 26 -15.19 7.52 5.60
CA GLN A 26 -15.19 8.90 6.09
C GLN A 26 -14.20 9.75 5.29
N ASP A 27 -14.59 10.97 4.91
CA ASP A 27 -13.78 11.94 4.16
C ASP A 27 -13.03 11.29 3.00
N SER A 28 -13.79 10.56 2.16
CA SER A 28 -13.25 9.77 1.06
C SER A 28 -12.91 10.64 -0.16
N ASP A 29 -11.67 10.52 -0.65
CA ASP A 29 -11.28 10.97 -1.97
C ASP A 29 -11.61 9.88 -2.98
N ASN A 30 -12.52 10.20 -3.90
CA ASN A 30 -13.07 9.24 -4.85
C ASN A 30 -12.68 9.63 -6.28
N ILE A 31 -12.04 8.70 -6.99
CA ILE A 31 -11.62 8.87 -8.39
C ILE A 31 -12.30 7.81 -9.23
N VAL A 32 -12.87 8.21 -10.37
CA VAL A 32 -13.44 7.31 -11.38
C VAL A 32 -12.78 7.57 -12.72
N VAL A 33 -12.35 6.49 -13.38
CA VAL A 33 -11.85 6.49 -14.75
C VAL A 33 -12.76 5.58 -15.57
N ASP A 34 -13.38 6.13 -16.61
CA ASP A 34 -14.26 5.40 -17.51
C ASP A 34 -13.69 5.52 -18.93
N VAL A 35 -13.42 4.37 -19.55
CA VAL A 35 -12.86 4.27 -20.89
C VAL A 35 -13.82 3.46 -21.73
N SER A 36 -14.19 3.99 -22.89
CA SER A 36 -15.04 3.31 -23.85
C SER A 36 -14.45 3.40 -25.25
N ALA A 37 -14.66 2.36 -26.05
CA ALA A 37 -14.29 2.33 -27.46
C ALA A 37 -15.42 1.69 -28.26
N GLU A 38 -15.93 2.43 -29.23
CA GLU A 38 -17.00 1.99 -30.13
C GLU A 38 -16.53 2.04 -31.58
N PHE A 39 -16.66 0.91 -32.27
CA PHE A 39 -16.28 0.77 -33.67
C PHE A 39 -17.54 0.71 -34.53
N GLN A 40 -17.74 1.76 -35.34
CA GLN A 40 -18.83 1.88 -36.31
C GLN A 40 -18.39 1.26 -37.64
N GLY A 41 -18.49 -0.08 -37.76
CA GLY A 41 -18.29 -0.81 -39.01
C GLY A 41 -19.62 -1.34 -39.56
N GLN A 42 -19.56 -2.25 -40.55
CA GLN A 42 -20.75 -3.01 -40.98
C GLN A 42 -21.43 -3.75 -39.82
N ASN A 43 -20.63 -4.13 -38.81
CA ASN A 43 -21.08 -4.70 -37.56
C ASN A 43 -20.47 -3.90 -36.41
N LYS A 44 -21.27 -3.67 -35.37
CA LYS A 44 -20.90 -2.87 -34.20
C LYS A 44 -19.99 -3.67 -33.26
N ALA A 45 -18.88 -3.07 -32.83
CA ALA A 45 -18.11 -3.57 -31.68
C ALA A 45 -18.00 -2.51 -30.58
N GLN A 46 -18.07 -2.95 -29.34
CA GLN A 46 -18.01 -2.09 -28.16
C GLN A 46 -17.13 -2.69 -27.07
N TYR A 47 -16.34 -1.84 -26.44
CA TYR A 47 -15.52 -2.16 -25.29
C TYR A 47 -15.70 -1.06 -24.26
N VAL A 48 -15.96 -1.44 -23.02
CA VAL A 48 -16.19 -0.50 -21.92
C VAL A 48 -15.44 -1.00 -20.70
N ALA A 49 -14.75 -0.10 -20.00
CA ALA A 49 -14.14 -0.36 -18.72
C ALA A 49 -14.30 0.84 -17.79
N THR A 50 -14.72 0.58 -16.55
CA THR A 50 -14.84 1.59 -15.50
C THR A 50 -14.05 1.13 -14.30
N ILE A 51 -13.20 2.00 -13.79
CA ILE A 51 -12.41 1.79 -12.58
C ILE A 51 -12.77 2.91 -11.61
N ALA A 52 -13.00 2.56 -10.35
CA ALA A 52 -13.22 3.51 -9.28
C ALA A 52 -12.37 3.16 -8.07
N VAL A 53 -11.78 4.17 -7.45
CA VAL A 53 -10.95 4.04 -6.24
C VAL A 53 -11.42 5.06 -5.21
N ALA A 54 -11.52 4.62 -3.95
CA ALA A 54 -11.74 5.46 -2.79
C ALA A 54 -10.62 5.25 -1.77
N THR A 55 -10.03 6.36 -1.34
CA THR A 55 -9.04 6.42 -0.25
C THR A 55 -9.42 7.51 0.74
N SER A 56 -8.83 7.50 1.93
CA SER A 56 -9.08 8.53 2.95
C SER A 56 -7.87 8.68 3.86
N SER A 57 -7.57 9.91 4.27
CA SER A 57 -6.51 10.21 5.24
C SER A 57 -6.94 9.99 6.68
N VAL A 58 -8.24 9.79 6.95
CA VAL A 58 -8.81 9.66 8.30
C VAL A 58 -9.55 8.32 8.52
N SER A 59 -9.83 7.59 7.44
CA SER A 59 -10.42 6.26 7.50
C SER A 59 -9.37 5.18 7.21
N ALA A 60 -9.43 4.08 7.96
CA ALA A 60 -8.64 2.89 7.68
C ALA A 60 -9.11 2.16 6.41
N LYS A 61 -10.25 2.53 5.83
CA LYS A 61 -10.88 1.82 4.72
C LYS A 61 -10.49 2.42 3.38
N SER A 62 -10.20 1.55 2.41
CA SER A 62 -10.13 1.90 1.00
C SER A 62 -10.92 0.91 0.18
N ARG A 63 -11.44 1.35 -0.97
CA ARG A 63 -12.26 0.51 -1.85
C ARG A 63 -11.84 0.69 -3.30
N PHE A 64 -11.87 -0.41 -4.04
CA PHE A 64 -11.64 -0.47 -5.47
C PHE A 64 -12.80 -1.19 -6.14
N LEU A 65 -13.36 -0.60 -7.18
CA LEU A 65 -14.40 -1.22 -8.01
C LEU A 65 -13.94 -1.22 -9.46
N MET A 66 -14.17 -2.32 -10.17
CA MET A 66 -13.95 -2.41 -11.60
C MET A 66 -15.13 -3.08 -12.29
N PHE A 67 -15.47 -2.57 -13.45
CA PHE A 67 -16.32 -3.22 -14.42
C PHE A 67 -15.63 -3.19 -15.78
N ALA A 68 -15.69 -4.29 -16.51
CA ALA A 68 -15.27 -4.32 -17.90
C ALA A 68 -16.22 -5.21 -18.71
N GLU A 69 -16.53 -4.77 -19.93
CA GLU A 69 -17.36 -5.49 -20.88
C GLU A 69 -16.75 -5.40 -22.28
N LYS A 70 -16.72 -6.54 -22.98
CA LYS A 70 -16.32 -6.62 -24.37
C LYS A 70 -17.43 -7.25 -25.22
N ASN A 71 -17.75 -6.59 -26.31
CA ASN A 71 -18.73 -7.02 -27.31
C ASN A 71 -18.09 -6.92 -28.70
N PRO A 72 -17.30 -7.93 -29.12
CA PRO A 72 -16.59 -7.95 -30.40
C PRO A 72 -17.50 -8.28 -31.60
N VAL A 73 -17.11 -7.82 -32.80
CA VAL A 73 -17.87 -7.97 -34.07
C VAL A 73 -18.14 -9.44 -34.46
N ASN A 74 -17.13 -10.30 -34.39
CA ASN A 74 -17.15 -11.66 -34.99
C ASN A 74 -16.99 -12.79 -33.96
N SER A 75 -17.45 -12.58 -32.71
CA SER A 75 -17.30 -13.61 -31.68
C SER A 75 -18.53 -13.68 -30.79
N ASN A 76 -19.09 -14.87 -30.67
CA ASN A 76 -20.12 -15.20 -29.67
C ASN A 76 -19.60 -15.12 -28.22
N LYS A 77 -18.34 -14.72 -28.01
CA LYS A 77 -17.73 -14.54 -26.68
C LYS A 77 -17.82 -13.09 -26.25
N GLN A 78 -19.04 -12.62 -26.00
CA GLN A 78 -19.25 -11.49 -25.10
C GLN A 78 -18.63 -11.85 -23.75
N GLY A 79 -17.99 -10.89 -23.09
CA GLY A 79 -17.35 -11.14 -21.81
C GLY A 79 -17.58 -9.98 -20.86
N LYS A 80 -17.90 -10.30 -19.61
CA LYS A 80 -18.09 -9.31 -18.54
C LYS A 80 -17.21 -9.68 -17.36
N MET A 81 -16.62 -8.66 -16.75
CA MET A 81 -15.79 -8.80 -15.56
C MET A 81 -16.19 -7.75 -14.54
N TYR A 82 -16.29 -8.17 -13.28
CA TYR A 82 -16.59 -7.33 -12.14
C TYR A 82 -15.55 -7.58 -11.06
N VAL A 83 -14.99 -6.52 -10.50
CA VAL A 83 -14.13 -6.58 -9.32
C VAL A 83 -14.67 -5.65 -8.25
N ALA A 84 -14.77 -6.15 -7.02
CA ALA A 84 -14.96 -5.32 -5.85
C ALA A 84 -13.91 -5.72 -4.82
N ALA A 85 -13.05 -4.79 -4.43
CA ALA A 85 -12.06 -5.02 -3.40
C ALA A 85 -12.17 -3.94 -2.32
N GLU A 86 -12.01 -4.35 -1.07
CA GLU A 86 -12.00 -3.48 0.09
C GLU A 86 -10.79 -3.85 0.95
N SER A 87 -10.08 -2.84 1.43
CA SER A 87 -9.00 -3.03 2.39
C SER A 87 -9.27 -2.21 3.64
N SER A 88 -8.80 -2.73 4.77
CA SER A 88 -8.83 -2.07 6.07
C SER A 88 -7.40 -2.04 6.59
N MET A 89 -6.74 -0.89 6.49
CA MET A 89 -5.38 -0.63 6.93
C MET A 89 -5.39 0.52 7.95
N PRO A 90 -5.04 0.27 9.23
CA PRO A 90 -5.12 1.30 10.26
C PRO A 90 -4.08 2.40 10.04
N ILE A 91 -4.43 3.62 10.44
CA ILE A 91 -3.49 4.74 10.50
C ILE A 91 -2.56 4.49 11.68
N VAL A 92 -1.26 4.34 11.40
CA VAL A 92 -0.23 4.11 12.41
C VAL A 92 0.56 5.40 12.69
N PRO A 93 1.09 5.58 13.92
CA PRO A 93 1.90 6.74 14.26
C PRO A 93 3.15 6.86 13.37
N ALA A 94 3.31 8.00 12.69
CA ALA A 94 4.43 8.22 11.76
C ALA A 94 5.64 8.98 12.38
N MET A 95 5.45 9.64 13.51
CA MET A 95 6.44 10.56 14.11
C MET A 95 6.98 10.11 15.48
N ASN A 96 6.58 8.93 15.97
CA ASN A 96 7.01 8.45 17.28
C ASN A 96 7.22 6.94 17.26
N TYR A 97 8.47 6.51 17.36
CA TYR A 97 8.84 5.10 17.27
C TYR A 97 8.16 4.22 18.32
N LYS A 98 8.06 4.69 19.58
CA LYS A 98 7.44 3.89 20.65
C LYS A 98 5.94 3.72 20.45
N GLN A 99 5.26 4.77 20.00
CA GLN A 99 3.84 4.68 19.65
C GLN A 99 3.64 3.77 18.43
N ALA A 100 4.47 3.91 17.39
CA ALA A 100 4.41 3.10 16.18
C ALA A 100 4.63 1.60 16.46
N LEU A 101 5.63 1.26 17.28
CA LEU A 101 5.93 -0.12 17.66
C LEU A 101 4.82 -0.78 18.48
N ASN A 102 4.09 0.02 19.27
CA ASN A 102 2.97 -0.45 20.09
C ASN A 102 1.64 -0.45 19.34
N ALA A 103 1.53 0.28 18.24
CA ALA A 103 0.34 0.29 17.40
C ALA A 103 0.07 -1.11 16.84
N ASP A 104 -1.20 -1.44 16.59
CA ASP A 104 -1.57 -2.65 15.87
C ASP A 104 -1.69 -2.31 14.38
N PRO A 105 -0.74 -2.72 13.52
CA PRO A 105 -0.82 -2.45 12.09
C PRO A 105 -1.73 -3.45 11.37
N THR A 106 -2.34 -4.42 12.06
CA THR A 106 -3.07 -5.53 11.44
C THR A 106 -4.07 -5.03 10.41
N SER A 107 -3.88 -5.53 9.20
CA SER A 107 -4.62 -5.10 8.03
C SER A 107 -5.34 -6.26 7.38
N TYR A 108 -6.49 -5.96 6.80
CA TYR A 108 -7.35 -6.94 6.13
C TYR A 108 -7.60 -6.50 4.69
N PHE A 109 -7.74 -7.47 3.81
CA PHE A 109 -8.10 -7.24 2.42
C PHE A 109 -9.14 -8.26 2.00
N ASN A 110 -10.19 -7.83 1.33
CA ASN A 110 -11.19 -8.69 0.74
C ASN A 110 -11.38 -8.29 -0.71
N ALA A 111 -11.45 -9.25 -1.61
CA ALA A 111 -11.78 -8.99 -3.00
C ALA A 111 -12.71 -10.05 -3.57
N GLU A 112 -13.63 -9.62 -4.41
CA GLU A 112 -14.52 -10.46 -5.17
C GLU A 112 -14.33 -10.14 -6.65
N LEU A 113 -14.03 -11.18 -7.42
CA LEU A 113 -13.90 -11.14 -8.86
C LEU A 113 -14.96 -12.07 -9.45
N ALA A 114 -15.73 -11.58 -10.40
CA ALA A 114 -16.63 -12.39 -11.21
C ALA A 114 -16.36 -12.12 -12.68
N PHE A 115 -16.19 -13.18 -13.47
CA PHE A 115 -16.09 -13.06 -14.92
C PHE A 115 -16.80 -14.24 -15.58
N ASP A 116 -17.68 -13.93 -16.53
CA ASP A 116 -18.59 -14.92 -17.12
C ASP A 116 -19.33 -15.71 -16.00
N ASP A 117 -19.21 -17.05 -15.98
CA ASP A 117 -19.77 -17.92 -14.92
C ASP A 117 -18.83 -18.13 -13.73
N ALA A 118 -17.59 -17.65 -13.81
CA ALA A 118 -16.56 -17.88 -12.81
C ALA A 118 -16.61 -16.85 -11.69
N LYS A 119 -16.35 -17.30 -10.45
CA LYS A 119 -16.30 -16.45 -9.26
C LYS A 119 -15.02 -16.75 -8.48
N VAL A 120 -14.39 -15.70 -7.96
CA VAL A 120 -13.23 -15.78 -7.08
C VAL A 120 -13.43 -14.82 -5.93
N GLN A 121 -13.24 -15.31 -4.71
CA GLN A 121 -13.24 -14.51 -3.49
C GLN A 121 -11.88 -14.65 -2.81
N LEU A 122 -11.24 -13.54 -2.53
CA LEU A 122 -9.97 -13.45 -1.84
C LEU A 122 -10.19 -12.81 -0.48
N LYS A 123 -9.62 -13.40 0.57
CA LYS A 123 -9.56 -12.81 1.90
C LYS A 123 -8.13 -12.88 2.41
N GLY A 124 -7.58 -11.75 2.82
CA GLY A 124 -6.21 -11.59 3.28
C GLY A 124 -6.15 -10.96 4.67
N LYS A 125 -5.15 -11.38 5.44
CA LYS A 125 -4.72 -10.77 6.69
C LYS A 125 -3.21 -10.52 6.62
N MET A 126 -2.80 -9.32 6.99
CA MET A 126 -1.41 -8.90 7.06
C MET A 126 -1.14 -8.35 8.45
N GLN A 127 -0.07 -8.78 9.09
CA GLN A 127 0.24 -8.36 10.45
C GLN A 127 1.74 -8.34 10.70
N GLN A 128 2.10 -7.64 11.77
CA GLN A 128 3.44 -7.69 12.32
C GLN A 128 3.51 -8.78 13.42
N SER A 129 4.52 -9.63 13.36
CA SER A 129 4.77 -10.65 14.37
C SER A 129 5.42 -10.06 15.63
N GLN A 130 5.24 -10.77 16.75
CA GLN A 130 5.92 -10.44 18.00
C GLN A 130 7.45 -10.57 17.88
N ALA A 131 7.93 -11.53 17.08
CA ALA A 131 9.36 -11.74 16.84
C ALA A 131 9.98 -10.53 16.12
N ARG A 132 9.27 -9.93 15.16
CA ARG A 132 9.69 -8.68 14.50
C ARG A 132 9.74 -7.51 15.49
N ARG A 133 8.74 -7.37 16.36
CA ARG A 133 8.76 -6.33 17.43
C ARG A 133 9.97 -6.48 18.35
N GLN A 134 10.27 -7.71 18.79
CA GLN A 134 11.44 -8.00 19.62
C GLN A 134 12.75 -7.72 18.89
N TYR A 135 12.84 -8.07 17.60
CA TYR A 135 14.01 -7.74 16.77
C TYR A 135 14.24 -6.23 16.69
N LEU A 136 13.19 -5.44 16.44
CA LEU A 136 13.28 -3.98 16.35
C LEU A 136 13.67 -3.36 17.70
N ASN A 137 13.14 -3.86 18.82
CA ASN A 137 13.55 -3.39 20.15
C ASN A 137 15.06 -3.52 20.38
N ASN A 138 15.69 -4.58 19.88
CA ASN A 138 17.13 -4.82 20.04
C ASN A 138 17.97 -4.25 18.88
N TYR A 139 17.35 -3.61 17.90
CA TYR A 139 18.04 -3.10 16.72
C TYR A 139 18.88 -1.86 17.09
N PRO A 140 20.17 -1.76 16.70
CA PRO A 140 21.04 -0.66 17.10
C PRO A 140 20.49 0.74 16.78
N LEU A 141 19.81 0.90 15.64
CA LEU A 141 19.21 2.18 15.28
C LEU A 141 17.99 2.52 16.16
N ALA A 142 17.26 1.52 16.63
CA ALA A 142 16.14 1.71 17.54
C ALA A 142 16.63 2.12 18.94
N GLN A 143 17.74 1.54 19.40
CA GLN A 143 18.41 1.96 20.63
C GLN A 143 18.86 3.43 20.56
N LYS A 144 19.45 3.83 19.43
CA LYS A 144 19.78 5.25 19.19
C LYS A 144 18.53 6.14 19.21
N CYS A 145 17.43 5.72 18.58
CA CYS A 145 16.18 6.46 18.65
C CYS A 145 15.66 6.56 20.09
N GLN A 146 15.68 5.47 20.86
CA GLN A 146 15.24 5.49 22.25
C GLN A 146 16.05 6.47 23.11
N GLN A 147 17.36 6.55 22.91
CA GLN A 147 18.22 7.55 23.55
C GLN A 147 17.85 8.98 23.13
N GLN A 148 17.58 9.21 21.84
CA GLN A 148 17.13 10.51 21.32
C GLN A 148 15.77 10.92 21.91
N MET A 149 14.83 9.97 22.02
CA MET A 149 13.51 10.18 22.60
C MET A 149 13.57 10.52 24.09
N GLN A 150 14.53 9.97 24.84
CA GLN A 150 14.77 10.35 26.24
C GLN A 150 15.18 11.82 26.38
N GLN A 151 15.77 12.41 25.33
CA GLN A 151 16.14 13.83 25.26
C GLN A 151 15.04 14.69 24.64
N GLY A 152 13.85 14.12 24.41
CA GLY A 152 12.71 14.80 23.79
C GLY A 152 12.69 14.74 22.26
N ASN A 153 13.66 14.10 21.60
CA ASN A 153 13.74 14.05 20.14
C ASN A 153 13.06 12.80 19.58
N THR A 154 12.03 12.98 18.75
CA THR A 154 11.20 11.88 18.23
C THR A 154 11.27 11.69 16.72
N VAL A 155 11.82 12.66 15.98
CA VAL A 155 11.76 12.73 14.52
C VAL A 155 13.12 12.87 13.85
N LEU A 156 14.22 12.77 14.59
CA LEU A 156 15.56 12.64 14.00
C LEU A 156 15.68 11.38 13.12
N TYR A 157 16.67 11.35 12.23
CA TYR A 157 16.89 10.26 11.26
C TYR A 157 16.74 8.84 11.83
N ALA A 158 17.35 8.56 12.99
CA ALA A 158 17.25 7.23 13.58
C ALA A 158 15.80 6.88 13.89
N CYS A 159 15.07 7.79 14.54
CA CYS A 159 13.67 7.60 14.87
C CYS A 159 12.76 7.50 13.64
N ARG A 160 12.91 8.36 12.63
CA ARG A 160 12.11 8.26 11.41
C ARG A 160 12.28 6.91 10.70
N ASN A 161 13.54 6.47 10.58
CA ASN A 161 13.85 5.21 9.90
C ASN A 161 13.27 4.01 10.67
N VAL A 162 13.45 3.95 12.00
CA VAL A 162 12.89 2.83 12.77
C VAL A 162 11.37 2.90 12.95
N THR A 163 10.78 4.10 12.92
CA THR A 163 9.32 4.29 12.93
C THR A 163 8.69 3.70 11.68
N LEU A 164 9.27 3.96 10.50
CA LEU A 164 8.84 3.32 9.25
C LEU A 164 8.93 1.79 9.32
N GLN A 165 9.99 1.27 9.94
CA GLN A 165 10.18 -0.18 10.09
C GLN A 165 9.23 -0.83 11.09
N ALA A 166 8.64 -0.04 12.02
CA ALA A 166 7.84 -0.51 13.14
C ALA A 166 6.47 -1.07 12.72
N ASN A 167 5.97 -0.75 11.53
CA ASN A 167 4.67 -1.24 11.06
C ASN A 167 4.75 -2.02 9.74
N VAL A 168 5.96 -2.38 9.28
CA VAL A 168 6.15 -3.30 8.15
C VAL A 168 5.60 -4.69 8.51
N PHE A 169 4.81 -5.26 7.61
CA PHE A 169 4.26 -6.61 7.75
C PHE A 169 5.31 -7.68 7.49
N ASP A 170 5.28 -8.73 8.30
CA ASP A 170 6.11 -9.93 8.14
C ASP A 170 5.29 -11.23 8.18
N ASN A 171 4.00 -11.18 8.52
CA ASN A 171 3.09 -12.32 8.41
C ASN A 171 1.92 -12.01 7.49
N PHE A 172 1.72 -12.87 6.50
CA PHE A 172 0.70 -12.76 5.47
C PHE A 172 -0.08 -14.05 5.43
N LYS A 173 -1.41 -13.96 5.49
CA LYS A 173 -2.32 -15.09 5.32
C LYS A 173 -3.35 -14.73 4.28
N MET A 174 -3.55 -15.58 3.29
CA MET A 174 -4.51 -15.36 2.23
C MET A 174 -5.28 -16.64 1.95
N SER A 175 -6.58 -16.51 1.79
CA SER A 175 -7.47 -17.57 1.34
C SER A 175 -8.15 -17.13 0.06
N VAL A 176 -8.21 -18.05 -0.90
CA VAL A 176 -8.86 -17.86 -2.19
C VAL A 176 -9.90 -18.94 -2.33
N HIS A 177 -11.16 -18.55 -2.43
CA HIS A 177 -12.26 -19.43 -2.79
C HIS A 177 -12.62 -19.17 -4.24
N TYR A 178 -12.88 -20.21 -5.01
CA TYR A 178 -13.22 -20.05 -6.41
C TYR A 178 -14.28 -21.04 -6.86
N ASP A 179 -15.07 -20.65 -7.86
CA ASP A 179 -16.08 -21.50 -8.47
C ASP A 179 -16.03 -21.38 -9.99
N LYS A 180 -16.31 -22.50 -10.68
CA LYS A 180 -16.43 -22.59 -12.15
C LYS A 180 -15.26 -21.99 -12.95
N ILE A 181 -14.04 -22.05 -12.41
CA ILE A 181 -12.85 -21.52 -13.10
C ILE A 181 -12.58 -22.32 -14.40
N PRO A 182 -12.55 -21.66 -15.58
CA PRO A 182 -12.29 -22.32 -16.85
C PRO A 182 -10.92 -22.99 -16.91
N SER A 183 -10.81 -24.07 -17.67
CA SER A 183 -9.56 -24.85 -17.83
C SER A 183 -8.38 -24.01 -18.32
N TYR A 184 -8.64 -22.99 -19.13
CA TYR A 184 -7.61 -22.03 -19.57
C TYR A 184 -6.91 -21.38 -18.38
N TRP A 185 -7.66 -20.82 -17.42
CA TRP A 185 -7.10 -20.16 -16.25
C TRP A 185 -6.40 -21.15 -15.31
N ARG A 186 -6.91 -22.39 -15.18
CA ARG A 186 -6.23 -23.46 -14.43
C ARG A 186 -4.86 -23.80 -15.00
N ASN A 187 -4.72 -23.82 -16.33
CA ASN A 187 -3.44 -24.05 -16.98
C ASN A 187 -2.48 -22.86 -16.78
N VAL A 188 -2.99 -21.63 -16.86
CA VAL A 188 -2.19 -20.42 -16.60
C VAL A 188 -1.65 -20.41 -15.18
N THR A 189 -2.49 -20.70 -14.17
CA THR A 189 -2.04 -20.75 -12.78
C THR A 189 -1.04 -21.89 -12.54
N TYR A 190 -1.22 -23.05 -13.19
CA TYR A 190 -0.25 -24.14 -13.14
C TYR A 190 1.11 -23.74 -13.72
N LYS A 191 1.15 -23.03 -14.86
CA LYS A 191 2.40 -22.52 -15.43
C LYS A 191 3.10 -21.51 -14.53
N ALA A 192 2.33 -20.61 -13.90
CA ALA A 192 2.87 -19.67 -12.92
C ALA A 192 3.50 -20.41 -11.73
N TYR A 193 2.84 -21.46 -11.23
CA TYR A 193 3.39 -22.32 -10.20
C TYR A 193 4.67 -23.04 -10.65
N ALA A 194 4.70 -23.59 -11.87
CA ALA A 194 5.88 -24.26 -12.40
C ALA A 194 7.10 -23.32 -12.50
N ALA A 195 6.88 -22.06 -12.88
CA ALA A 195 7.93 -21.04 -12.89
C ALA A 195 8.43 -20.72 -11.47
N LEU A 196 7.52 -20.57 -10.49
CA LEU A 196 7.88 -20.38 -9.08
C LEU A 196 8.70 -21.57 -8.55
N ARG A 197 8.25 -22.79 -8.83
CA ARG A 197 8.94 -24.03 -8.45
C ARG A 197 10.35 -24.06 -9.03
N TYR A 198 10.53 -23.70 -10.30
CA TYR A 198 11.84 -23.62 -10.92
C TYR A 198 12.75 -22.58 -10.25
N ALA A 199 12.23 -21.38 -10.01
CA ALA A 199 12.97 -20.31 -9.35
C ALA A 199 13.36 -20.65 -7.90
N ALA A 200 12.53 -21.41 -7.20
CA ALA A 200 12.72 -21.81 -5.81
C ALA A 200 13.17 -23.27 -5.64
N TYR A 201 13.75 -23.90 -6.68
CA TYR A 201 13.93 -25.36 -6.72
C TYR A 201 14.74 -25.95 -5.55
N GLN A 202 15.68 -25.18 -4.99
CA GLN A 202 16.49 -25.60 -3.84
C GLN A 202 15.78 -25.47 -2.48
N TYR A 203 14.66 -24.75 -2.45
CA TYR A 203 13.96 -24.35 -1.23
C TYR A 203 12.55 -24.93 -1.14
N VAL A 204 12.04 -25.51 -2.24
CA VAL A 204 10.68 -26.01 -2.35
C VAL A 204 10.59 -27.50 -1.98
N SER A 205 9.62 -27.83 -1.13
CA SER A 205 9.15 -29.19 -0.90
C SER A 205 7.67 -29.27 -1.24
N GLU A 206 7.27 -30.38 -1.82
CA GLU A 206 5.90 -30.62 -2.27
C GLU A 206 5.39 -31.93 -1.70
N ASP A 207 4.13 -31.94 -1.31
CA ASP A 207 3.38 -33.12 -0.96
C ASP A 207 2.14 -33.20 -1.84
N ILE A 208 2.07 -34.27 -2.65
CA ILE A 208 0.96 -34.60 -3.53
C ILE A 208 0.19 -35.84 -3.07
N ILE A 209 0.67 -36.52 -2.02
CA ILE A 209 0.15 -37.82 -1.59
C ILE A 209 -0.85 -37.61 -0.44
N SER A 210 -0.50 -36.82 0.56
CA SER A 210 -1.32 -36.59 1.76
C SER A 210 -2.18 -35.33 1.69
N VAL A 211 -2.72 -35.00 0.51
CA VAL A 211 -3.51 -33.78 0.31
C VAL A 211 -4.96 -33.99 0.72
N GLN A 212 -5.41 -33.27 1.74
CA GLN A 212 -6.78 -33.29 2.25
C GLN A 212 -7.38 -31.88 2.30
N ASN A 213 -7.20 -31.11 1.22
CA ASN A 213 -7.67 -29.73 1.13
C ASN A 213 -9.02 -29.65 0.38
N PRO A 214 -9.87 -28.64 0.66
CA PRO A 214 -11.11 -28.42 -0.08
C PRO A 214 -10.87 -28.17 -1.58
N SER A 215 -11.74 -28.70 -2.44
CA SER A 215 -11.57 -28.70 -3.91
C SER A 215 -11.67 -27.32 -4.58
N ASN A 216 -12.26 -26.36 -3.88
CA ASN A 216 -12.58 -25.01 -4.36
C ASN A 216 -11.87 -23.91 -3.56
N GLN A 217 -10.82 -24.28 -2.80
CA GLN A 217 -10.10 -23.35 -1.94
C GLN A 217 -8.59 -23.52 -2.09
N ILE A 218 -7.89 -22.38 -2.09
CA ILE A 218 -6.44 -22.31 -1.95
C ILE A 218 -6.12 -21.45 -0.73
N TYR A 219 -5.15 -21.88 0.05
CA TYR A 219 -4.62 -21.11 1.17
C TYR A 219 -3.13 -20.82 0.96
N PHE A 220 -2.74 -19.60 1.28
CA PHE A 220 -1.37 -19.13 1.23
C PHE A 220 -0.99 -18.55 2.59
N GLU A 221 0.23 -18.84 3.02
CA GLU A 221 0.84 -18.22 4.18
C GLU A 221 2.28 -17.85 3.88
N ALA A 222 2.64 -16.61 4.14
CA ALA A 222 3.99 -16.09 3.93
C ALA A 222 4.50 -15.47 5.23
N ASN A 223 5.70 -15.86 5.64
CA ASN A 223 6.35 -15.43 6.86
C ASN A 223 7.76 -14.93 6.52
N LEU A 224 7.97 -13.62 6.63
CA LEU A 224 9.30 -13.04 6.54
C LEU A 224 10.02 -13.23 7.88
N ALA A 225 11.33 -13.50 7.84
CA ALA A 225 12.12 -13.51 9.06
C ALA A 225 12.11 -12.12 9.72
N PRO A 226 12.41 -12.01 11.04
CA PRO A 226 12.38 -10.72 11.74
C PRO A 226 13.30 -9.65 11.15
N ASN A 227 14.31 -10.01 10.36
CA ASN A 227 15.20 -9.08 9.65
C ASN A 227 14.75 -8.78 8.20
N LEU A 228 13.62 -9.32 7.77
CA LEU A 228 13.00 -9.22 6.44
C LEU A 228 13.85 -9.74 5.27
N ARG A 229 14.88 -10.57 5.54
CA ARG A 229 15.80 -11.06 4.49
C ARG A 229 15.41 -12.40 3.89
N THR A 230 14.76 -13.26 4.67
CA THR A 230 14.32 -14.59 4.23
C THR A 230 12.82 -14.71 4.34
N LEU A 231 12.25 -15.56 3.49
CA LEU A 231 10.83 -15.81 3.37
C LEU A 231 10.56 -17.31 3.50
N ASN A 232 9.61 -17.65 4.35
CA ASN A 232 8.94 -18.93 4.36
C ASN A 232 7.57 -18.76 3.71
N PHE A 233 7.23 -19.64 2.78
CA PHE A 233 5.95 -19.60 2.08
C PHE A 233 5.32 -20.99 2.10
N THR A 234 4.04 -21.06 2.42
CA THR A 234 3.25 -22.29 2.39
C THR A 234 2.06 -22.05 1.50
N MET A 235 1.78 -23.02 0.63
CA MET A 235 0.62 -23.03 -0.25
C MET A 235 -0.09 -24.37 -0.08
N ALA A 236 -1.37 -24.32 0.24
CA ALA A 236 -2.25 -25.48 0.30
C ALA A 236 -3.29 -25.36 -0.82
N THR A 237 -3.28 -26.30 -1.75
CA THR A 237 -4.20 -26.36 -2.90
C THR A 237 -4.93 -27.71 -2.90
N PRO A 238 -6.00 -27.88 -3.70
CA PRO A 238 -6.67 -29.17 -3.82
C PRO A 238 -5.77 -30.31 -4.32
N LEU A 239 -4.71 -29.99 -5.06
CA LEU A 239 -3.88 -30.97 -5.76
C LEU A 239 -2.54 -31.23 -5.06
N LEU A 240 -2.04 -30.25 -4.30
CA LEU A 240 -0.74 -30.32 -3.65
C LEU A 240 -0.64 -29.33 -2.49
N ASN A 241 0.21 -29.68 -1.54
CA ASN A 241 0.78 -28.77 -0.57
C ASN A 241 2.22 -28.44 -0.97
N ALA A 242 2.58 -27.16 -1.05
CA ALA A 242 3.94 -26.72 -1.29
C ALA A 242 4.43 -25.90 -0.10
N LYS A 243 5.70 -26.10 0.27
CA LYS A 243 6.40 -25.31 1.27
C LYS A 243 7.71 -24.84 0.68
N VAL A 244 7.97 -23.55 0.77
CA VAL A 244 9.24 -22.93 0.46
C VAL A 244 9.83 -22.46 1.77
N GLN A 245 11.04 -22.91 2.12
CA GLN A 245 11.68 -22.57 3.38
C GLN A 245 12.98 -21.81 3.15
N ASN A 246 13.21 -20.77 3.95
CA ASN A 246 14.43 -19.96 3.96
C ASN A 246 14.81 -19.42 2.57
N LEU A 247 13.83 -19.09 1.74
CA LEU A 247 14.08 -18.43 0.46
C LEU A 247 14.66 -17.05 0.75
N SER A 248 15.78 -16.70 0.11
CA SER A 248 16.39 -15.38 0.22
C SER A 248 16.21 -14.67 -1.13
N PRO A 249 15.16 -13.84 -1.30
CA PRO A 249 14.97 -13.09 -2.53
C PRO A 249 16.18 -12.20 -2.82
N PRO A 250 16.54 -12.00 -4.10
CA PRO A 250 17.56 -11.04 -4.48
C PRO A 250 17.32 -9.66 -3.85
N ARG A 251 18.39 -8.96 -3.44
CA ARG A 251 18.30 -7.69 -2.71
C ARG A 251 17.42 -6.62 -3.36
N TYR A 252 17.38 -6.57 -4.69
CA TYR A 252 16.56 -5.61 -5.43
C TYR A 252 15.06 -5.95 -5.43
N ILE A 253 14.69 -7.20 -5.11
CA ILE A 253 13.29 -7.65 -4.99
C ILE A 253 12.79 -7.49 -3.55
N GLN A 254 13.69 -7.55 -2.55
CA GLN A 254 13.31 -7.52 -1.13
C GLN A 254 12.37 -6.37 -0.74
N PRO A 255 12.57 -5.10 -1.17
CA PRO A 255 11.67 -4.03 -0.74
C PRO A 255 10.26 -4.14 -1.33
N PHE A 256 10.07 -4.84 -2.45
CA PHE A 256 8.73 -5.07 -3.03
C PHE A 256 7.87 -6.01 -2.18
N VAL A 257 8.49 -6.82 -1.32
CA VAL A 257 7.77 -7.68 -0.37
C VAL A 257 7.61 -7.05 1.01
N TRP A 258 8.11 -5.83 1.23
CA TRP A 258 7.96 -5.07 2.48
C TRP A 258 6.71 -4.20 2.41
N TRP A 259 5.57 -4.79 2.75
CA TRP A 259 4.29 -4.09 2.71
C TRP A 259 4.06 -3.34 4.03
N HIS A 260 3.41 -2.17 3.94
CA HIS A 260 3.14 -1.28 5.07
C HIS A 260 1.68 -0.80 5.00
N PRO A 261 0.99 -0.54 6.13
CA PRO A 261 -0.38 -0.03 6.14
C PRO A 261 -0.58 1.39 5.58
N GLN A 262 0.49 2.11 5.24
CA GLN A 262 0.44 3.54 4.89
C GLN A 262 1.34 3.88 3.70
N TYR A 263 2.45 3.16 3.52
CA TYR A 263 3.36 3.35 2.40
C TYR A 263 3.15 2.23 1.38
N THR A 264 3.12 2.62 0.11
CA THR A 264 3.13 1.69 -1.00
C THR A 264 4.47 0.94 -1.07
N SER A 265 4.48 -0.24 -1.68
CA SER A 265 5.73 -0.99 -1.90
C SER A 265 6.74 -0.20 -2.74
N PHE A 266 6.27 0.70 -3.61
CA PHE A 266 7.15 1.56 -4.40
C PHE A 266 7.82 2.63 -3.54
N GLU A 267 7.08 3.29 -2.65
CA GLU A 267 7.66 4.24 -1.68
C GLU A 267 8.62 3.54 -0.72
N MET A 268 8.30 2.32 -0.27
CA MET A 268 9.21 1.51 0.55
C MET A 268 10.50 1.18 -0.21
N TYR A 269 10.38 0.81 -1.48
CA TYR A 269 11.51 0.53 -2.36
C TYR A 269 12.40 1.75 -2.58
N ALA A 270 11.81 2.87 -2.96
CA ALA A 270 12.54 4.09 -3.21
C ALA A 270 13.16 4.65 -1.91
N ASN A 271 12.46 4.60 -0.78
CA ASN A 271 13.06 4.90 0.53
C ASN A 271 14.27 4.01 0.84
N ASN A 272 14.21 2.71 0.53
CA ASN A 272 15.35 1.82 0.75
C ASN A 272 16.56 2.15 -0.14
N ILE A 273 16.34 2.45 -1.43
CA ILE A 273 17.41 2.79 -2.38
C ILE A 273 18.06 4.13 -2.02
N PHE A 274 17.24 5.14 -1.71
CA PHE A 274 17.72 6.47 -1.35
C PHE A 274 18.07 6.59 0.14
N LYS A 275 18.16 5.47 0.89
CA LYS A 275 18.52 5.44 2.32
C LYS A 275 17.68 6.40 3.19
N GLY A 276 16.39 6.50 2.88
CA GLY A 276 15.44 7.40 3.55
C GLY A 276 15.48 8.85 3.07
N GLN A 277 16.17 9.14 1.96
CA GLN A 277 16.28 10.47 1.36
C GLN A 277 15.62 10.57 -0.02
N GLN A 278 14.64 9.72 -0.32
CA GLN A 278 13.88 9.83 -1.58
C GLN A 278 13.26 11.23 -1.71
N PHE A 279 12.71 11.71 -0.61
CA PHE A 279 12.30 13.10 -0.41
C PHE A 279 13.13 13.63 0.75
N PRO A 280 14.26 14.32 0.50
CA PRO A 280 15.05 14.92 1.55
C PRO A 280 14.16 15.87 2.35
N THR A 281 14.13 15.71 3.67
CA THR A 281 13.38 16.63 4.54
C THR A 281 14.29 17.18 5.63
N CYS A 282 14.13 18.47 5.90
CA CYS A 282 14.65 19.11 7.10
C CYS A 282 13.72 18.78 8.27
N VAL A 283 14.29 18.57 9.45
CA VAL A 283 13.54 18.28 10.67
C VAL A 283 14.01 19.22 11.75
N VAL A 284 13.05 19.83 12.44
CA VAL A 284 13.28 20.57 13.68
C VAL A 284 12.60 19.77 14.78
N ASP A 285 13.39 19.32 15.75
CA ASP A 285 12.95 18.54 16.90
C ASP A 285 13.19 19.38 18.18
N ASN A 286 13.02 18.78 19.36
CA ASN A 286 13.06 19.55 20.62
C ASN A 286 14.38 20.33 20.83
N ASN A 287 15.53 19.67 20.67
CA ASN A 287 16.84 20.31 20.89
C ASN A 287 17.87 20.04 19.77
N TRP A 288 17.42 19.44 18.66
CA TRP A 288 18.23 19.27 17.45
C TRP A 288 17.45 19.66 16.20
N ALA A 289 18.17 20.23 15.24
CA ALA A 289 17.73 20.32 13.86
C ALA A 289 18.54 19.34 13.01
N GLN A 290 17.93 18.88 11.93
CA GLN A 290 18.55 18.04 10.92
C GLN A 290 18.27 18.62 9.54
N THR A 291 19.33 18.88 8.77
CA THR A 291 19.28 19.42 7.41
C THR A 291 18.93 18.36 6.37
N PHE A 292 18.64 18.80 5.14
CA PHE A 292 18.37 17.93 3.99
C PHE A 292 19.50 16.93 3.67
N ASP A 293 20.76 17.27 3.97
CA ASP A 293 21.92 16.39 3.83
C ASP A 293 22.17 15.50 5.06
N ASN A 294 21.17 15.36 5.95
CA ASN A 294 21.18 14.50 7.13
C ASN A 294 22.27 14.88 8.17
N LYS A 295 22.72 16.14 8.16
CA LYS A 295 23.56 16.68 9.23
C LYS A 295 22.69 17.20 10.36
N SER A 296 23.06 16.86 11.58
CA SER A 296 22.35 17.30 12.77
C SER A 296 23.18 18.30 13.55
N TYR A 297 22.54 19.35 14.06
CA TYR A 297 23.16 20.34 14.94
C TYR A 297 22.20 20.70 16.08
N PRO A 298 22.72 21.02 17.28
CA PRO A 298 21.88 21.38 18.40
C PRO A 298 21.21 22.74 18.17
N ILE A 299 19.98 22.87 18.64
CA ILE A 299 19.20 24.12 18.59
C ILE A 299 18.64 24.47 19.96
N LYS A 300 18.34 25.76 20.15
CA LYS A 300 17.61 26.27 21.30
C LYS A 300 16.48 27.14 20.77
N LEU A 301 15.31 26.53 20.62
CA LEU A 301 14.08 27.26 20.34
C LEU A 301 13.69 27.89 21.67
N GLY A 302 13.75 29.22 21.76
CA GLY A 302 13.30 29.91 22.97
C GLY A 302 11.77 30.02 23.00
N LYS A 303 11.28 30.93 23.83
CA LYS A 303 9.85 31.33 23.83
C LYS A 303 9.46 32.26 22.66
N CYS A 304 10.41 32.65 21.83
CA CYS A 304 10.13 33.50 20.67
C CYS A 304 9.71 32.64 19.48
N TRP A 305 8.87 33.19 18.61
CA TRP A 305 8.60 32.56 17.32
C TRP A 305 9.85 32.57 16.44
N HIS A 306 10.20 31.40 15.94
CA HIS A 306 11.28 31.18 14.98
C HIS A 306 10.69 30.73 13.65
N ALA A 307 11.13 31.33 12.54
CA ALA A 307 10.77 30.85 11.21
C ALA A 307 11.51 29.54 10.91
N MET A 308 10.77 28.46 10.73
CA MET A 308 11.31 27.14 10.35
C MET A 308 11.29 26.95 8.84
N PHE A 309 10.24 27.45 8.19
CA PHE A 309 10.07 27.38 6.75
C PHE A 309 9.37 28.64 6.28
N HIS A 310 9.80 29.15 5.14
CA HIS A 310 9.15 30.23 4.43
C HIS A 310 9.27 29.92 2.95
N TYR A 311 8.13 29.74 2.29
CA TYR A 311 8.07 29.59 0.84
C TYR A 311 7.93 30.97 0.22
N THR A 312 8.86 31.29 -0.67
CA THR A 312 8.78 32.47 -1.52
C THR A 312 8.80 31.98 -2.96
N PRO A 313 7.73 32.23 -3.76
CA PRO A 313 7.74 31.91 -5.17
C PRO A 313 8.95 32.56 -5.86
N LYS A 314 9.56 31.87 -6.81
CA LYS A 314 10.58 32.51 -7.65
C LYS A 314 9.89 33.42 -8.63
N GLU A 315 10.04 34.73 -8.46
CA GLU A 315 9.67 35.68 -9.50
C GLU A 315 10.53 35.43 -10.75
N ASP A 316 9.90 35.20 -11.89
CA ASP A 316 10.60 35.14 -13.17
C ASP A 316 10.97 36.58 -13.57
N PRO A 317 12.26 36.95 -13.63
CA PRO A 317 12.67 38.31 -13.97
C PRO A 317 12.34 38.71 -15.43
N THR A 318 11.80 37.79 -16.24
CA THR A 318 11.46 38.01 -17.64
C THR A 318 9.96 37.98 -17.96
N SER A 319 9.08 37.71 -17.00
CA SER A 319 7.64 37.78 -17.23
C SER A 319 7.15 39.23 -17.26
N SER A 320 7.02 39.78 -18.47
CA SER A 320 6.34 41.05 -18.73
C SER A 320 4.81 40.92 -18.79
N GLU A 321 4.28 39.73 -18.51
CA GLU A 321 2.86 39.47 -18.49
C GLU A 321 2.44 39.29 -17.04
N SER A 322 1.49 40.12 -16.61
CA SER A 322 0.66 39.88 -15.44
C SER A 322 -0.14 38.60 -15.71
N THR A 323 0.50 37.44 -15.59
CA THR A 323 -0.22 36.20 -15.42
C THR A 323 -0.97 36.35 -14.10
N ASN A 324 -2.30 36.25 -14.17
CA ASN A 324 -3.12 35.95 -13.01
C ASN A 324 -2.78 34.52 -12.56
N ASP A 325 -1.51 34.28 -12.22
CA ASP A 325 -1.12 33.09 -11.50
C ASP A 325 -1.85 33.17 -10.18
N TYR A 326 -2.71 32.18 -9.96
CA TYR A 326 -3.33 31.93 -8.68
C TYR A 326 -2.27 32.17 -7.61
N ASP A 327 -2.48 33.18 -6.77
CA ASP A 327 -1.60 33.53 -5.65
C ASP A 327 -1.26 32.22 -4.91
N GLU A 328 -0.10 31.64 -5.18
CA GLU A 328 0.43 30.58 -4.33
C GLU A 328 0.77 31.29 -3.03
N ASP A 329 -0.15 31.21 -2.07
CA ASP A 329 -0.04 31.86 -0.78
C ASP A 329 1.39 31.72 -0.23
N GLU A 330 2.00 32.82 0.23
CA GLU A 330 3.27 32.76 0.93
C GLU A 330 3.11 31.94 2.22
N ILE A 331 3.55 30.67 2.20
CA ILE A 331 3.43 29.79 3.36
C ILE A 331 4.64 29.97 4.27
N SER A 332 4.37 30.38 5.52
CA SER A 332 5.36 30.41 6.59
C SER A 332 4.99 29.42 7.70
N ILE A 333 5.95 28.59 8.11
CA ILE A 333 5.82 27.73 9.28
C ILE A 333 6.70 28.32 10.38
N LEU A 334 6.06 28.73 11.47
CA LEU A 334 6.71 29.25 12.66
C LEU A 334 6.70 28.19 13.76
N VAL A 335 7.78 28.13 14.53
CA VAL A 335 7.94 27.21 15.66
C VAL A 335 8.42 27.96 16.89
N GLN A 336 8.00 27.48 18.07
CA GLN A 336 8.47 27.98 19.36
C GLN A 336 8.49 26.82 20.35
N GLU A 337 9.22 26.95 21.45
CA GLU A 337 9.17 25.97 22.53
C GLU A 337 7.76 25.90 23.11
N ALA A 338 7.19 24.69 23.17
CA ALA A 338 5.88 24.50 23.79
C ALA A 338 5.99 24.80 25.29
N SER A 339 5.21 25.76 25.77
CA SER A 339 5.08 26.00 27.21
C SER A 339 4.52 24.73 27.84
N SER A 340 5.23 24.16 28.81
CA SER A 340 4.82 22.92 29.46
C SER A 340 3.35 22.99 29.89
N SER A 341 2.51 22.08 29.38
CA SER A 341 1.10 21.93 29.71
C SER A 341 0.90 21.37 31.14
N ASN A 342 1.50 22.03 32.12
CA ASN A 342 1.34 21.81 33.56
C ASN A 342 0.97 23.10 34.30
N GLU A 343 0.80 24.23 33.61
CA GLU A 343 0.10 25.38 34.20
C GLU A 343 -1.39 25.19 33.97
N LYS A 344 -2.04 24.56 34.96
CA LYS A 344 -3.46 24.77 35.21
C LYS A 344 -3.66 26.25 35.53
N GLU A 345 -4.47 26.93 34.73
CA GLU A 345 -5.39 27.96 35.23
C GLU A 345 -6.82 27.50 34.98
#